data_AF-A0AA39P632-F1
#
_entry.id   AF-A0AA39P632-F1
#
_cell.length_a   1.000
_cell.length_b   1.000
_cell.length_c   1.000
_cell.angle_alpha   90.00
_cell.angle_beta   90.00
_cell.angle_gamma   90.00
#
_symmetry.space_group_name_H-M   'P 1'
#
loop_
_entity.id
_entity.type
_entity.pdbx_description
1 polymer ?
#
loop_
_entity_poly.entity_id
_entity_poly.type
_entity_poly.pdbx_seq_one_letter_code
_entity_poly.pdbx_strand_id
1 'polypeptide(L)'
;MGANQSLPKITPQDRAILDLKLQRDKLRQYQKKIQVILDREHAIAKEHLVSGRKDRAVVALRRRKYQQSLLLKTDGQLENLEQLVASIEFSLIEVSVVHGLKQGNDVLKEIHKELNVEQVEKLLEESHEAREYQREIGELLANQLTLDDEDAVQAELLELQAEALGVPQETPPVVLPDVPTSEPAQPVLKDRRPAEEQGKVLVPS
;
A
#
# COMPACT_ATOMS: atom_id res chain seq x y z
N MET A 1 -10.60 28.41 45.57
CA MET A 1 -10.75 27.21 44.72
C MET A 1 -9.38 26.89 44.13
N GLY A 2 -8.57 26.09 44.84
CA GLY A 2 -7.23 25.70 44.38
C GLY A 2 -7.33 24.55 43.40
N ALA A 3 -6.86 24.76 42.18
CA ALA A 3 -6.75 23.72 41.17
C ALA A 3 -5.76 22.65 41.65
N ASN A 4 -6.29 21.48 42.04
CA ASN A 4 -5.49 20.27 42.14
C ASN A 4 -5.03 19.92 40.73
N GLN A 5 -3.88 20.46 40.32
CA GLN A 5 -3.16 19.98 39.15
C GLN A 5 -2.84 18.51 39.44
N SER A 6 -3.55 17.60 38.78
CA SER A 6 -3.23 16.17 38.85
C SER A 6 -1.81 16.00 38.34
N LEU A 7 -0.87 15.78 39.26
CA LEU A 7 0.50 15.41 38.92
C LEU A 7 0.45 14.27 37.90
N PRO A 8 1.14 14.39 36.75
CA PRO A 8 1.13 13.34 35.73
C PRO A 8 1.55 12.03 36.40
N LYS A 9 0.68 11.01 36.29
CA LYS A 9 0.92 9.70 36.88
C LYS A 9 2.11 9.07 36.15
N ILE A 10 3.27 9.10 36.79
CA ILE A 10 4.50 8.47 36.29
C ILE A 10 4.20 6.98 36.08
N THR A 11 4.29 6.55 34.83
CA THR A 11 4.05 5.16 34.47
C THR A 11 5.28 4.30 34.79
N PRO A 12 5.14 2.99 34.99
CA PRO A 12 6.31 2.10 35.12
C PRO A 12 7.22 2.15 33.90
N GLN A 13 6.69 2.44 32.71
CA GLN A 13 7.44 2.66 31.48
C GLN A 13 8.35 3.90 31.58
N ASP A 14 7.82 5.02 32.11
CA ASP A 14 8.60 6.25 32.29
C ASP A 14 9.79 6.04 33.24
N ARG A 15 9.60 5.24 34.29
CA ARG A 15 10.67 4.87 35.23
C ARG A 15 11.75 4.04 34.55
N ALA A 16 11.36 3.05 33.74
CA ALA A 16 12.31 2.22 33.01
C ALA A 16 13.13 3.04 31.99
N ILE A 17 12.48 3.96 31.27
CA ILE A 17 13.16 4.87 30.33
C ILE A 17 14.14 5.78 31.07
N LEU A 18 13.74 6.31 32.23
CA LEU A 18 14.62 7.13 33.07
C LEU A 18 15.84 6.32 33.53
N ASP A 19 15.65 5.09 34.00
CA ASP A 19 16.75 4.23 34.45
C ASP A 19 17.73 3.92 33.32
N LEU A 20 17.25 3.64 32.11
CA LEU A 20 18.08 3.47 30.92
C LEU A 20 18.87 4.73 30.56
N LYS A 21 18.22 5.91 30.61
CA LYS A 21 18.87 7.20 30.37
C LYS A 21 19.96 7.49 31.42
N LEU A 22 19.70 7.18 32.70
CA LEU A 22 20.69 7.30 33.78
C LEU A 22 21.87 6.34 33.57
N GLN A 23 21.62 5.11 33.14
CA GLN A 23 22.68 4.14 32.83
C GLN A 23 23.54 4.62 31.64
N ARG A 24 22.93 5.13 30.58
CA ARG A 24 23.64 5.74 29.45
C ARG A 24 24.55 6.87 29.92
N ASP A 25 24.05 7.77 30.76
CA ASP A 25 24.84 8.91 31.24
C ASP A 25 26.01 8.46 32.13
N LYS A 26 25.81 7.43 32.97
CA LYS A 26 26.89 6.80 33.74
C LYS A 26 27.95 6.18 32.83
N LEU A 27 27.55 5.50 31.74
CA LEU A 27 28.50 4.95 30.77
C LEU A 27 29.27 6.03 30.04
N ARG A 28 28.64 7.15 29.65
CA ARG A 28 29.34 8.32 29.09
C ARG A 28 30.36 8.90 30.06
N GLN A 29 30.03 8.98 31.35
CA GLN A 29 30.99 9.41 32.37
C GLN A 29 32.16 8.41 32.50
N TYR A 30 31.87 7.11 32.43
CA TYR A 30 32.89 6.07 32.48
C TYR A 30 33.82 6.11 31.26
N GLN A 31 33.26 6.29 30.06
CA GLN A 31 33.99 6.50 28.80
C GLN A 31 35.00 7.66 28.92
N LYS A 32 34.54 8.83 29.42
CA LYS A 32 35.42 9.99 29.67
C LYS A 32 36.53 9.68 30.65
N LYS A 33 36.25 8.94 31.73
CA LYS A 33 37.26 8.52 32.72
C LYS A 33 38.31 7.60 32.09
N ILE A 34 37.89 6.61 31.29
CA ILE A 34 38.81 5.71 30.58
C ILE A 34 39.70 6.51 29.63
N GLN A 35 39.15 7.47 28.89
CA GLN A 35 39.94 8.29 27.96
C GLN A 35 41.08 9.03 28.66
N VAL A 36 40.81 9.65 29.82
CA VAL A 36 41.84 10.33 30.62
C VAL A 36 42.92 9.35 31.10
N ILE A 37 42.53 8.14 31.50
CA ILE A 37 43.49 7.08 31.90
C ILE A 37 44.35 6.68 30.69
N LEU A 38 43.74 6.53 29.52
CA LEU A 38 44.39 6.17 28.27
C LEU A 38 45.48 7.17 27.87
N ASP A 39 45.17 8.46 27.97
CA ASP A 39 46.10 9.55 27.67
C ASP A 39 47.26 9.57 28.67
N ARG A 40 46.97 9.33 29.95
CA ARG A 40 47.97 9.22 31.01
C ARG A 40 48.90 8.02 30.81
N GLU A 41 48.38 6.85 30.49
CA GLU A 41 49.18 5.66 30.19
C GLU A 41 50.05 5.85 28.94
N HIS A 42 49.55 6.59 27.95
CA HIS A 42 50.33 6.97 26.78
C HIS A 42 51.50 7.91 27.13
N ALA A 43 51.28 8.90 27.99
CA ALA A 43 52.33 9.78 28.49
C ALA A 43 53.41 9.02 29.29
N ILE A 44 52.99 8.13 30.20
CA ILE A 44 53.91 7.29 30.99
C ILE A 44 54.73 6.37 30.07
N ALA A 45 54.11 5.79 29.04
CA ALA A 45 54.83 4.97 28.07
C ALA A 45 55.90 5.79 27.33
N LYS A 46 55.59 7.02 26.91
CA LYS A 46 56.58 7.93 26.28
C LYS A 46 57.74 8.26 27.23
N GLU A 47 57.45 8.57 28.49
CA GLU A 47 58.47 8.89 29.49
C GLU A 47 59.43 7.71 29.74
N HIS A 48 58.90 6.49 29.82
CA HIS A 48 59.71 5.29 29.98
C HIS A 48 60.58 4.98 28.75
N LEU A 49 60.10 5.28 27.53
CA LEU A 49 60.89 5.17 26.30
C LEU A 49 62.05 6.17 26.29
N VAL A 50 61.81 7.43 26.66
CA VAL A 50 62.87 8.45 26.78
C VAL A 50 63.90 8.07 27.84
N SER A 51 63.45 7.48 28.95
CA SER A 51 64.33 6.97 30.02
C SER A 51 65.09 5.68 29.67
N GLY A 52 64.96 5.13 28.45
CA GLY A 52 65.59 3.87 28.04
C GLY A 52 65.02 2.60 28.69
N ARG A 53 63.94 2.69 29.48
CA ARG A 53 63.34 1.58 30.24
C ARG A 53 62.27 0.85 29.43
N LYS A 54 62.71 0.08 28.43
CA LYS A 54 61.85 -0.63 27.47
C LYS A 54 60.83 -1.57 28.12
N ASP A 55 61.23 -2.36 29.12
CA ASP A 55 60.34 -3.33 29.76
C ASP A 55 59.13 -2.67 30.45
N ARG A 56 59.36 -1.52 31.10
CA ARG A 56 58.29 -0.73 31.74
C ARG A 56 57.38 -0.06 30.72
N ALA A 57 57.93 0.40 29.60
CA ALA A 57 57.14 0.95 28.50
C ALA A 57 56.20 -0.11 27.89
N VAL A 58 56.66 -1.36 27.73
CA VAL A 58 55.82 -2.47 27.24
C VAL A 58 54.66 -2.76 28.20
N VAL A 59 54.90 -2.76 29.51
CA VAL A 59 53.83 -2.96 30.51
C VAL A 59 52.79 -1.83 30.44
N ALA A 60 53.23 -0.57 30.32
CA ALA A 60 52.32 0.57 30.16
C ALA A 60 51.48 0.46 28.87
N LEU A 61 52.09 0.05 27.75
CA LEU A 61 51.37 -0.17 26.50
C LEU A 61 50.38 -1.34 26.56
N ARG A 62 50.67 -2.41 27.30
CA ARG A 62 49.72 -3.50 27.53
C ARG A 62 48.49 -3.04 28.31
N ARG A 63 48.69 -2.25 29.37
CA ARG A 63 47.58 -1.64 30.13
C ARG A 63 46.75 -0.73 29.24
N ARG A 64 47.41 0.09 28.42
CA ARG A 64 46.75 0.96 27.43
C ARG A 64 45.86 0.18 26.47
N LYS A 65 46.38 -0.93 25.92
CA LYS A 65 45.61 -1.80 25.01
C LYS A 65 44.40 -2.44 25.71
N TYR A 66 44.54 -2.82 26.98
CA TYR A 66 43.42 -3.33 27.77
C TYR A 66 42.34 -2.26 27.99
N GLN A 67 42.72 -1.03 28.34
CA GLN A 67 41.78 0.09 28.48
C GLN A 67 41.09 0.43 27.16
N GLN A 68 41.80 0.36 26.02
CA GLN A 68 41.17 0.52 24.69
C GLN A 68 40.14 -0.56 24.41
N SER A 69 40.41 -1.82 24.76
CA SER A 69 39.42 -2.89 24.59
C SER A 69 38.20 -2.67 25.48
N LEU A 70 38.39 -2.18 26.70
CA LEU A 70 37.27 -1.80 27.58
C LEU A 70 36.47 -0.65 26.98
N LEU A 71 37.13 0.38 26.44
CA LEU A 71 36.47 1.51 25.79
C LEU A 71 35.58 1.04 24.64
N LEU A 72 36.10 0.19 23.74
CA LEU A 72 35.33 -0.37 22.62
C LEU A 72 34.11 -1.18 23.10
N LYS A 73 34.24 -1.94 24.19
CA LYS A 73 33.10 -2.65 24.78
C LYS A 73 32.06 -1.70 25.35
N THR A 74 32.50 -0.64 26.03
CA THR A 74 31.63 0.41 26.56
C THR A 74 30.91 1.16 25.45
N ASP A 75 31.59 1.46 24.34
CA ASP A 75 31.00 2.13 23.18
C ASP A 75 29.90 1.25 22.55
N GLY A 76 30.15 -0.05 22.37
CA GLY A 76 29.12 -0.97 21.89
C GLY A 76 27.94 -1.13 22.85
N GLN A 77 28.18 -1.13 24.17
CA GLN A 77 27.11 -1.12 25.17
C GLN A 77 26.29 0.17 25.14
N LEU A 78 26.94 1.30 24.90
CA LEU A 78 26.28 2.59 24.79
C LEU A 78 25.38 2.66 23.56
N GLU A 79 25.87 2.19 22.41
CA GLU A 79 25.09 2.08 21.18
C GLU A 79 23.85 1.19 21.38
N ASN A 80 24.02 0.01 21.99
CA ASN A 80 22.92 -0.89 22.29
C ASN A 80 21.87 -0.24 23.20
N LEU A 81 22.28 0.55 24.21
CA LEU A 81 21.36 1.28 25.07
C LEU A 81 20.63 2.41 24.33
N GLU A 82 21.31 3.12 23.44
CA GLU A 82 20.70 4.17 22.63
C GLU A 82 19.66 3.60 21.66
N GLN A 83 19.98 2.48 21.01
CA GLN A 83 19.03 1.74 20.18
C GLN A 83 17.82 1.23 20.97
N LEU A 84 18.04 0.71 22.18
CA LEU A 84 16.95 0.24 23.05
C LEU A 84 16.02 1.39 23.47
N VAL A 85 16.58 2.53 23.84
CA VAL A 85 15.78 3.72 24.20
C VAL A 85 14.96 4.20 23.00
N ALA A 86 15.59 4.31 21.82
CA ALA A 86 14.89 4.71 20.60
C ALA A 86 13.76 3.73 20.23
N SER A 87 14.00 2.43 20.36
CA SER A 87 13.00 1.38 20.13
C SER A 87 11.81 1.51 21.08
N ILE A 88 12.06 1.73 22.38
CA ILE A 88 10.98 1.94 23.37
C ILE A 88 10.18 3.21 23.05
N GLU A 89 10.85 4.31 22.72
CA GLU A 89 10.18 5.56 22.35
C GLU A 89 9.33 5.39 21.09
N PHE A 90 9.80 4.60 20.11
CA PHE A 90 9.01 4.27 18.93
C PHE A 90 7.80 3.39 19.25
N SER A 91 7.95 2.35 20.08
CA SER A 91 6.82 1.51 20.50
C SER A 91 5.77 2.29 21.29
N LEU A 92 6.15 3.32 22.04
CA LEU A 92 5.18 4.22 22.68
C LEU A 92 4.34 4.99 21.65
N ILE A 93 4.95 5.42 20.54
CA ILE A 93 4.25 6.06 19.42
C ILE A 93 3.32 5.04 18.75
N GLU A 94 3.79 3.81 18.50
CA GLU A 94 2.96 2.75 17.91
C GLU A 94 1.69 2.49 18.73
N VAL A 95 1.81 2.42 20.06
CA VAL A 95 0.65 2.28 20.97
C VAL A 95 -0.32 3.46 20.82
N SER A 96 0.19 4.68 20.71
CA SER A 96 -0.63 5.87 20.49
C SER A 96 -1.35 5.84 19.15
N VAL A 97 -0.67 5.40 18.08
CA VAL A 97 -1.27 5.24 16.74
C VAL A 97 -2.39 4.20 16.77
N VAL A 98 -2.15 3.04 17.40
CA VAL A 98 -3.19 2.00 17.54
C VAL A 98 -4.40 2.52 18.32
N HIS A 99 -4.17 3.31 19.37
CA HIS A 99 -5.26 3.94 20.11
C HIS A 99 -6.06 4.93 19.23
N GLY A 100 -5.37 5.76 18.44
CA GLY A 100 -6.00 6.66 17.48
C GLY A 100 -6.81 5.94 16.40
N LEU A 101 -6.28 4.83 15.86
CA LEU A 101 -7.00 3.99 14.90
C LEU A 101 -8.26 3.36 15.52
N LYS A 102 -8.18 2.92 16.78
CA LYS A 102 -9.34 2.38 17.50
C LYS A 102 -10.43 3.44 17.66
N GLN A 103 -10.07 4.64 18.11
CA GLN A 103 -11.01 5.76 18.24
C GLN A 103 -11.62 6.12 16.88
N GLY A 104 -10.81 6.23 15.82
CA GLY A 104 -11.31 6.51 14.48
C GLY A 104 -12.28 5.44 13.96
N ASN A 105 -12.01 4.16 14.22
CA ASN A 105 -12.93 3.07 13.88
C ASN A 105 -14.24 3.15 14.67
N ASP A 106 -14.19 3.49 15.96
CA ASP A 106 -15.40 3.65 16.76
C ASP A 106 -16.26 4.83 16.27
N VAL A 107 -15.65 5.96 15.89
CA VAL A 107 -16.35 7.09 15.23
C VAL A 107 -16.95 6.66 13.88
N LEU A 108 -16.21 5.92 13.05
CA LEU A 108 -16.72 5.41 11.78
C LEU A 108 -17.92 4.47 11.98
N LYS A 109 -17.93 3.65 13.03
CA LYS A 109 -19.10 2.82 13.37
C LYS A 109 -20.31 3.64 13.77
N GLU A 110 -20.12 4.74 14.50
CA GLU A 110 -21.21 5.65 14.85
C GLU A 110 -21.78 6.32 13.60
N ILE A 111 -20.93 6.86 12.73
CA ILE A 111 -21.34 7.42 11.43
C ILE A 111 -22.11 6.37 10.60
N HIS A 112 -21.60 5.14 10.51
CA HIS A 112 -22.28 4.08 9.77
C HIS A 112 -23.62 3.64 10.38
N LYS A 113 -23.80 3.78 11.70
CA LYS A 113 -25.09 3.52 12.36
C LYS A 113 -26.10 4.61 12.05
N GLU A 114 -25.69 5.87 12.10
CA GLU A 114 -26.54 7.02 11.77
C GLU A 114 -26.97 7.02 10.29
N LEU A 115 -26.08 6.60 9.38
CA LEU A 115 -26.39 6.53 7.95
C LEU A 115 -27.30 5.35 7.56
N ASN A 116 -27.20 4.19 8.20
CA ASN A 116 -27.82 2.95 7.69
C ASN A 116 -29.26 2.67 8.09
N VAL A 117 -29.79 3.24 9.18
CA VAL A 117 -31.10 2.79 9.70
C VAL A 117 -32.22 3.66 9.12
N GLU A 118 -32.19 4.97 9.37
CA GLU A 118 -33.33 5.82 9.02
C GLU A 118 -33.38 6.24 7.55
N GLN A 119 -32.23 6.43 6.89
CA GLN A 119 -32.17 6.86 5.49
C GLN A 119 -32.38 5.70 4.52
N VAL A 120 -31.96 4.49 4.86
CA VAL A 120 -32.12 3.31 3.99
C VAL A 120 -33.55 2.77 4.07
N GLU A 121 -34.17 2.73 5.25
CA GLU A 121 -35.59 2.33 5.40
C GLU A 121 -36.52 3.29 4.63
N LYS A 122 -36.33 4.62 4.78
CA LYS A 122 -37.10 5.61 4.01
C LYS A 122 -36.90 5.50 2.50
N LEU A 123 -35.67 5.31 2.03
CA LEU A 123 -35.41 5.12 0.59
C LEU A 123 -36.06 3.85 0.03
N LEU A 124 -36.11 2.78 0.82
CA LEU A 124 -36.76 1.53 0.42
C LEU A 124 -38.29 1.66 0.39
N GLU A 125 -38.88 2.33 1.39
CA GLU A 125 -40.32 2.64 1.40
C GLU A 125 -40.70 3.56 0.23
N GLU A 126 -39.97 4.67 0.03
CA GLU A 126 -40.21 5.60 -1.08
C GLU A 126 -40.06 4.91 -2.45
N SER A 127 -39.10 3.99 -2.60
CA SER A 127 -38.91 3.25 -3.85
C SER A 127 -39.97 2.16 -4.07
N HIS A 128 -40.52 1.58 -3.01
CA HIS A 128 -41.61 0.62 -3.10
C HIS A 128 -42.94 1.32 -3.43
N GLU A 129 -43.25 2.43 -2.76
CA GLU A 129 -44.42 3.25 -3.06
C GLU A 129 -44.39 3.80 -4.49
N ALA A 130 -43.23 4.29 -4.96
CA ALA A 130 -43.09 4.76 -6.34
C ALA A 130 -43.32 3.65 -7.38
N ARG A 131 -42.92 2.41 -7.07
CA ARG A 131 -43.16 1.24 -7.93
C ARG A 131 -44.63 0.83 -7.95
N GLU A 132 -45.28 0.79 -6.80
CA GLU A 132 -46.71 0.46 -6.71
C GLU A 132 -47.55 1.55 -7.37
N TYR A 133 -47.20 2.83 -7.22
CA TYR A 133 -47.87 3.93 -7.92
C TYR A 133 -47.72 3.84 -9.44
N GLN A 134 -46.52 3.50 -9.94
CA GLN A 134 -46.33 3.24 -11.37
C GLN A 134 -47.14 2.03 -11.85
N ARG A 135 -47.28 1.00 -11.02
CA ARG A 135 -48.09 -0.18 -11.32
C ARG A 135 -49.57 0.14 -11.35
N GLU A 136 -50.09 0.91 -10.39
CA GLU A 136 -51.47 1.40 -10.38
C GLU A 136 -51.76 2.28 -11.60
N ILE A 137 -50.83 3.15 -12.00
CA ILE A 137 -50.96 3.91 -13.26
C ILE A 137 -51.04 2.96 -14.45
N GLY A 138 -50.16 1.95 -14.50
CA GLY A 138 -50.17 0.94 -15.56
C GLY A 138 -51.50 0.18 -15.62
N GLU A 139 -52.04 -0.23 -14.47
CA GLU A 139 -53.31 -0.96 -14.37
C GLU A 139 -54.52 -0.09 -14.69
N LEU A 140 -54.52 1.18 -14.28
CA LEU A 140 -55.58 2.15 -14.62
C LEU A 140 -55.57 2.50 -16.11
N LEU A 141 -54.39 2.67 -16.71
CA LEU A 141 -54.25 2.88 -18.15
C LEU A 141 -54.68 1.64 -18.93
N ALA A 142 -54.32 0.44 -18.47
CA ALA A 142 -54.75 -0.82 -19.09
C ALA A 142 -56.27 -1.02 -19.00
N ASN A 143 -56.90 -0.71 -17.85
CA ASN A 143 -58.35 -0.81 -17.67
C ASN A 143 -59.16 0.26 -18.43
N GLN A 144 -58.51 1.27 -18.99
CA GLN A 144 -59.17 2.34 -19.75
C GLN A 144 -59.08 2.14 -21.28
N LEU A 145 -58.34 1.13 -21.74
CA LEU A 145 -58.32 0.75 -23.16
C LEU A 145 -59.59 -0.05 -23.51
N THR A 146 -60.23 0.30 -24.61
CA THR A 146 -61.35 -0.50 -25.15
C THR A 146 -60.79 -1.67 -25.97
N LEU A 147 -61.55 -2.76 -26.12
CA LEU A 147 -61.13 -3.93 -26.91
C LEU A 147 -60.73 -3.56 -28.35
N ASP A 148 -61.40 -2.56 -28.94
CA ASP A 148 -61.10 -2.08 -30.29
C ASP A 148 -59.75 -1.33 -30.35
N ASP A 149 -59.36 -0.65 -29.26
CA ASP A 149 -58.07 0.03 -29.15
C ASP A 149 -56.91 -0.95 -28.89
N GLU A 150 -57.16 -2.04 -28.14
CA GLU A 150 -56.18 -3.12 -27.94
C GLU A 150 -55.85 -3.81 -29.27
N ASP A 151 -56.86 -4.11 -30.09
CA ASP A 151 -56.66 -4.74 -31.40
C ASP A 151 -55.87 -3.83 -32.37
N ALA A 152 -56.11 -2.52 -32.33
CA ALA A 152 -55.37 -1.54 -33.14
C ALA A 152 -53.90 -1.44 -32.73
N VAL A 153 -53.62 -1.40 -31.42
CA VAL A 153 -52.25 -1.38 -30.88
C VAL A 153 -51.51 -2.69 -31.17
N GLN A 154 -52.20 -3.83 -31.07
CA GLN A 154 -51.63 -5.14 -31.39
C GLN A 154 -51.24 -5.22 -32.87
N ALA A 155 -52.06 -4.65 -33.77
CA ALA A 155 -51.77 -4.60 -35.21
C ALA A 155 -50.55 -3.71 -35.52
N GLU A 156 -50.44 -2.53 -34.90
CA GLU A 156 -49.29 -1.63 -35.08
C GLU A 156 -47.99 -2.28 -34.54
N LEU A 157 -48.07 -3.01 -33.42
CA LEU A 157 -46.94 -3.75 -32.86
C LEU A 157 -46.48 -4.88 -33.79
N LEU A 158 -47.41 -5.59 -34.44
CA LEU A 158 -47.07 -6.61 -35.44
C LEU A 158 -46.40 -6.01 -36.67
N GLU A 159 -46.83 -4.82 -37.10
CA GLU A 159 -46.24 -4.10 -38.22
C GLU A 159 -44.80 -3.64 -37.92
N LEU A 160 -44.58 -3.08 -36.73
CA LEU A 160 -43.23 -2.73 -36.23
C LEU A 160 -42.33 -3.96 -36.03
N GLN A 161 -42.88 -5.08 -35.58
CA GLN A 161 -42.14 -6.34 -35.49
C GLN A 161 -41.74 -6.84 -36.87
N ALA A 162 -42.63 -6.76 -37.88
CA ALA A 162 -42.31 -7.14 -39.25
C ALA A 162 -41.21 -6.24 -39.85
N GLU A 163 -41.24 -4.94 -39.54
CA GLU A 163 -40.23 -3.97 -39.97
C GLU A 163 -38.87 -4.20 -39.27
N ALA A 164 -38.87 -4.53 -37.98
CA ALA A 164 -37.65 -4.77 -37.19
C ALA A 164 -37.03 -6.16 -37.40
N LEU A 165 -37.84 -7.20 -37.64
CA LEU A 165 -37.40 -8.60 -37.83
C LEU A 165 -37.27 -8.99 -39.31
N GLY A 166 -37.75 -8.17 -40.25
CA GLY A 166 -37.51 -8.32 -41.69
C GLY A 166 -38.09 -9.59 -42.30
N VAL A 167 -39.32 -9.99 -41.95
CA VAL A 167 -39.97 -11.14 -42.61
C VAL A 167 -40.52 -10.67 -43.97
N PRO A 168 -40.10 -11.26 -45.11
CA PRO A 168 -40.39 -10.68 -46.42
C PRO A 168 -41.84 -10.94 -46.84
N GLN A 169 -42.55 -9.90 -47.28
CA GLN A 169 -43.72 -10.09 -48.15
C GLN A 169 -43.27 -10.74 -49.46
N GLU A 170 -43.95 -11.81 -49.87
CA GLU A 170 -43.66 -12.57 -51.09
C GLU A 170 -43.58 -11.65 -52.33
N THR A 171 -42.40 -11.54 -52.94
CA THR A 171 -42.20 -10.79 -54.20
C THR A 171 -42.34 -11.71 -55.43
N PRO A 172 -43.01 -11.28 -56.52
CA PRO A 172 -43.03 -12.01 -57.80
C PRO A 172 -41.65 -11.99 -58.50
N PRO A 173 -41.37 -12.89 -59.46
CA PRO A 173 -40.01 -13.20 -59.87
C PRO A 173 -39.41 -12.09 -60.75
N VAL A 174 -38.24 -11.60 -60.35
CA VAL A 174 -37.44 -10.63 -61.12
C VAL A 174 -36.66 -11.38 -62.21
N VAL A 175 -36.88 -11.03 -63.48
CA VAL A 175 -36.06 -11.48 -64.61
C VAL A 175 -34.80 -10.60 -64.66
N LEU A 176 -33.63 -11.21 -64.53
CA LEU A 176 -32.33 -10.54 -64.61
C LEU A 176 -31.73 -10.67 -66.03
N PRO A 177 -30.97 -9.68 -66.54
CA PRO A 177 -30.33 -9.74 -67.85
C PRO A 177 -29.07 -10.61 -67.88
N ASP A 178 -28.78 -11.19 -69.04
CA ASP A 178 -27.68 -12.14 -69.26
C ASP A 178 -26.27 -11.53 -69.06
N VAL A 179 -25.40 -12.34 -68.45
CA VAL A 179 -24.03 -12.01 -68.03
C VAL A 179 -23.05 -12.03 -69.22
N PRO A 180 -22.18 -11.00 -69.40
CA PRO A 180 -21.19 -10.99 -70.46
C PRO A 180 -20.08 -12.05 -70.27
N THR A 181 -19.81 -12.80 -71.35
CA THR A 181 -18.96 -14.00 -71.41
C THR A 181 -17.52 -13.70 -71.87
N SER A 182 -16.74 -12.90 -71.13
CA SER A 182 -15.32 -12.70 -71.44
C SER A 182 -14.42 -13.01 -70.25
N GLU A 183 -13.65 -14.10 -70.35
CA GLU A 183 -12.69 -14.57 -69.35
C GLU A 183 -11.48 -13.62 -69.22
N PRO A 184 -11.12 -13.16 -68.01
CA PRO A 184 -9.88 -12.41 -67.78
C PRO A 184 -8.67 -13.35 -67.63
N ALA A 185 -7.60 -13.07 -68.37
CA ALA A 185 -6.33 -13.80 -68.33
C ALA A 185 -5.60 -13.67 -66.98
N GLN A 186 -5.12 -14.81 -66.46
CA GLN A 186 -4.39 -14.92 -65.18
C GLN A 186 -2.93 -14.45 -65.31
N PRO A 187 -2.40 -13.64 -64.36
CA PRO A 187 -0.97 -13.44 -64.21
C PRO A 187 -0.36 -14.41 -63.17
N VAL A 188 0.77 -14.99 -63.56
CA VAL A 188 1.55 -16.06 -62.91
C VAL A 188 2.17 -15.62 -61.58
N LEU A 189 1.94 -16.40 -60.51
CA LEU A 189 2.60 -16.30 -59.22
C LEU A 189 4.07 -16.79 -59.32
N LYS A 190 5.04 -15.99 -58.87
CA LYS A 190 6.43 -16.45 -58.63
C LYS A 190 6.66 -16.63 -57.13
N ASP A 191 6.91 -17.89 -56.76
CA ASP A 191 7.33 -18.39 -55.46
C ASP A 191 8.54 -17.64 -54.87
N ARG A 192 8.45 -17.30 -53.58
CA ARG A 192 9.62 -17.22 -52.69
C ARG A 192 9.26 -17.86 -51.35
N ARG A 193 9.85 -19.03 -51.10
CA ARG A 193 9.98 -19.65 -49.77
C ARG A 193 11.47 -19.73 -49.37
N PRO A 194 11.76 -19.80 -48.05
CA PRO A 194 13.01 -19.33 -47.44
C PRO A 194 14.06 -20.44 -47.30
N ALA A 195 15.33 -20.06 -47.13
CA ALA A 195 16.39 -20.96 -46.70
C ALA A 195 17.37 -20.24 -45.75
N GLU A 196 17.36 -20.65 -44.49
CA GLU A 196 18.51 -20.58 -43.58
C GLU A 196 19.55 -21.63 -44.00
N GLU A 197 20.85 -21.31 -43.90
CA GLU A 197 21.85 -22.04 -43.09
C GLU A 197 23.33 -21.75 -43.50
N GLN A 198 24.11 -21.45 -42.44
CA GLN A 198 25.49 -21.87 -42.18
C GLN A 198 26.69 -21.34 -42.99
N GLY A 199 27.49 -20.50 -42.31
CA GLY A 199 28.84 -20.85 -41.84
C GLY A 199 30.02 -20.91 -42.81
N LYS A 200 30.94 -19.93 -42.73
CA LYS A 200 32.38 -20.18 -42.45
C LYS A 200 33.21 -18.90 -42.27
N VAL A 201 34.11 -19.04 -41.30
CA VAL A 201 35.21 -18.18 -40.81
C VAL A 201 36.12 -17.64 -41.91
N LEU A 202 36.56 -16.38 -41.80
CA LEU A 202 37.93 -15.96 -42.13
C LEU A 202 38.26 -14.57 -41.57
N VAL A 203 39.26 -14.51 -40.69
CA VAL A 203 39.95 -13.28 -40.25
C VAL A 203 41.20 -13.12 -41.12
N PRO A 204 41.54 -11.91 -41.59
CA PRO A 204 42.89 -11.65 -42.05
C PRO A 204 43.62 -10.56 -41.24
N SER A 205 44.88 -10.89 -40.94
CA SER A 205 46.09 -10.06 -40.78
C SER A 205 46.25 -9.17 -39.54
#